data_AF-A0A845LV25-F1
#
_entry.id   AF-A0A845LV25-F1
#
_cell.length_a   1.000
_cell.length_b   1.000
_cell.length_c   1.000
_cell.angle_alpha   90.00
_cell.angle_beta   90.00
_cell.angle_gamma   90.00
#
_symmetry.space_group_name_H-M   'P 1'
#
loop_
_entity.id
_entity.type
_entity.pdbx_description
1 polymer ?
#
loop_
_entity_poly.entity_id
_entity_poly.type
_entity_poly.pdbx_seq_one_letter_code
_entity_poly.pdbx_strand_id
1 'polypeptide(L)'
;MDSTTIWIIVGSIVIGAVIGAVVYYRKKTKEMHEMFRHVQETVKQVPKQKKQSFILFMFKESVRAAKSKTTVNQGRFNDPRILEAQLIQMSGILKDRSKVSDKKMKQALQMYDSYINWEKKIS
;
A
#
# COMPACT_ATOMS: atom_id res chain seq x y z
N MET A 1 -5.70 16.83 -44.36
CA MET A 1 -5.23 15.70 -43.53
C MET A 1 -6.19 14.56 -43.76
N ASP A 2 -5.73 13.49 -44.40
CA ASP A 2 -6.57 12.34 -44.71
C ASP A 2 -6.99 11.60 -43.44
N SER A 3 -8.19 11.02 -43.45
CA SER A 3 -8.77 10.28 -42.33
C SER A 3 -7.80 9.19 -41.82
N THR A 4 -7.11 8.52 -42.74
CA THR A 4 -6.09 7.49 -42.46
C THR A 4 -4.93 8.03 -41.62
N THR A 5 -4.49 9.26 -41.89
CA THR A 5 -3.40 9.92 -41.16
C THR A 5 -3.81 10.26 -39.72
N ILE A 6 -5.08 10.60 -39.49
CA ILE A 6 -5.60 10.90 -38.14
C ILE A 6 -5.64 9.62 -37.27
N TRP A 7 -6.07 8.49 -37.83
CA TRP A 7 -6.12 7.21 -37.08
C TRP A 7 -4.73 6.70 -36.68
N ILE A 8 -3.71 6.91 -37.51
CA ILE A 8 -2.32 6.55 -37.20
C ILE A 8 -1.77 7.40 -36.03
N ILE A 9 -2.08 8.70 -36.01
CA ILE A 9 -1.67 9.61 -34.94
C ILE A 9 -2.37 9.27 -33.61
N VAL A 10 -3.68 8.97 -33.65
CA VAL A 10 -4.42 8.58 -32.44
C VAL A 10 -3.95 7.24 -31.88
N GLY A 11 -3.70 6.25 -32.76
CA GLY A 11 -3.19 4.94 -32.34
C GLY A 11 -1.82 5.01 -31.68
N SER A 12 -0.91 5.85 -32.19
CA SER A 12 0.42 6.03 -31.61
C SER A 12 0.40 6.71 -30.22
N ILE A 13 -0.50 7.66 -29.99
CA ILE A 13 -0.68 8.30 -28.67
C ILE A 13 -1.17 7.31 -27.61
N VAL A 14 -2.14 6.45 -27.97
CA VAL A 14 -2.69 5.44 -27.04
C VAL A 14 -1.63 4.41 -26.65
N ILE A 15 -0.84 3.93 -27.62
CA ILE A 15 0.25 2.97 -27.37
C ILE A 15 1.32 3.60 -26.46
N GLY A 16 1.70 4.86 -26.72
CA GLY A 16 2.65 5.60 -25.87
C GLY A 16 2.15 5.75 -24.43
N ALA A 17 0.85 6.03 -24.23
CA ALA A 17 0.25 6.15 -22.92
C ALA A 17 0.22 4.81 -22.16
N VAL A 18 -0.06 3.69 -22.83
CA VAL A 18 -0.05 2.36 -22.22
C VAL A 18 1.37 1.95 -21.81
N ILE A 19 2.37 2.14 -22.68
CA ILE A 19 3.77 1.83 -22.36
C ILE A 19 4.27 2.73 -21.22
N GLY A 20 3.97 4.03 -21.27
CA GLY A 20 4.29 4.98 -20.22
C GLY A 20 3.65 4.61 -18.88
N ALA A 21 2.38 4.21 -18.89
CA ALA A 21 1.69 3.71 -17.70
C ALA A 21 2.37 2.44 -17.16
N VAL A 22 2.65 1.44 -17.99
CA VAL A 22 3.31 0.19 -17.56
C VAL A 22 4.69 0.46 -16.96
N VAL A 23 5.51 1.34 -17.58
CA VAL A 23 6.83 1.72 -17.06
C VAL A 23 6.72 2.50 -15.76
N TYR A 24 5.78 3.44 -15.66
CA TYR A 24 5.50 4.18 -14.42
C TYR A 24 5.06 3.23 -13.29
N TYR A 25 4.13 2.31 -13.57
CA TYR A 25 3.72 1.27 -12.65
C TYR A 25 4.90 0.38 -12.24
N ARG A 26 5.74 -0.06 -13.18
CA ARG A 26 6.94 -0.86 -12.87
C ARG A 26 7.97 -0.11 -12.03
N LYS A 27 8.22 1.18 -12.30
CA LYS A 27 9.15 1.98 -11.50
C LYS A 27 8.62 2.19 -10.08
N LYS A 28 7.35 2.54 -9.95
CA LYS A 28 6.66 2.65 -8.66
C LYS A 28 6.64 1.33 -7.88
N THR A 29 6.57 0.20 -8.57
CA THR A 29 6.62 -1.10 -7.89
C THR A 29 7.96 -1.34 -7.20
N LYS A 30 9.10 -0.90 -7.72
CA LYS A 30 10.41 -1.15 -7.08
C LYS A 30 10.48 -0.55 -5.66
N GLU A 31 10.08 0.70 -5.51
CA GLU A 31 10.03 1.37 -4.19
C GLU A 31 9.02 0.71 -3.25
N MET A 32 7.87 0.24 -3.78
CA MET A 32 6.91 -0.52 -2.98
C MET A 32 7.46 -1.87 -2.53
N HIS A 33 8.28 -2.55 -3.33
CA HIS A 33 8.89 -3.83 -2.96
C HIS A 33 9.93 -3.66 -1.87
N GLU A 34 10.71 -2.58 -1.88
CA GLU A 34 11.64 -2.25 -0.79
C GLU A 34 10.89 -1.99 0.51
N MET A 35 9.80 -1.21 0.45
CA MET A 35 8.93 -1.00 1.60
C MET A 35 8.31 -2.32 2.09
N PHE A 36 7.89 -3.21 1.19
CA PHE A 36 7.35 -4.52 1.55
C PHE A 36 8.40 -5.41 2.22
N ARG A 37 9.64 -5.40 1.75
CA ARG A 37 10.75 -6.10 2.43
C ARG A 37 10.98 -5.55 3.83
N HIS A 38 11.03 -4.24 3.99
CA HIS A 38 11.20 -3.62 5.31
C HIS A 38 10.07 -3.97 6.28
N VAL A 39 8.81 -3.96 5.79
CA VAL A 39 7.65 -4.42 6.56
C VAL A 39 7.79 -5.90 6.90
N GLN A 40 8.17 -6.76 5.96
CA GLN A 40 8.35 -8.19 6.19
C GLN A 40 9.43 -8.46 7.26
N GLU A 41 10.55 -7.75 7.22
CA GLU A 41 11.63 -7.85 8.22
C GLU A 41 11.16 -7.42 9.61
N THR A 42 10.43 -6.31 9.70
CA THR A 42 9.88 -5.81 10.97
C THR A 42 8.84 -6.77 11.54
N VAL A 43 7.99 -7.33 10.67
CA VAL A 43 6.91 -8.25 11.04
C VAL A 43 7.44 -9.59 11.54
N LYS A 44 8.65 -10.02 11.16
CA LYS A 44 9.27 -11.25 11.71
C LYS A 44 9.43 -11.20 13.22
N GLN A 45 9.55 -10.01 13.80
CA GLN A 45 9.70 -9.80 15.25
C GLN A 45 8.34 -9.76 15.99
N VAL A 46 7.23 -9.79 15.25
CA VAL A 46 5.87 -9.69 15.81
C VAL A 46 5.24 -11.08 15.96
N PRO A 47 4.52 -11.37 17.06
CA PRO A 47 3.83 -12.64 17.24
C PRO A 47 2.83 -12.92 16.10
N LYS A 48 2.83 -14.16 15.58
CA LYS A 48 2.04 -14.59 14.41
C LYS A 48 0.55 -14.21 14.49
N GLN A 49 -0.03 -14.22 15.69
CA GLN A 49 -1.43 -13.88 15.94
C GLN A 49 -1.77 -12.41 15.60
N LYS A 50 -0.82 -11.49 15.77
CA LYS A 50 -1.01 -10.04 15.52
C LYS A 50 -0.39 -9.60 14.19
N LYS A 51 0.20 -10.52 13.42
CA LYS A 51 0.93 -10.26 12.16
C LYS A 51 0.12 -9.42 11.19
N GLN A 52 -1.09 -9.85 10.86
CA GLN A 52 -1.92 -9.21 9.84
C GLN A 52 -2.38 -7.80 10.27
N SER A 53 -2.81 -7.66 11.51
CA SER A 53 -3.18 -6.36 12.09
C SER A 53 -2.01 -5.39 12.11
N PHE A 54 -0.82 -5.89 12.41
CA PHE A 54 0.40 -5.09 12.45
C PHE A 54 0.83 -4.62 11.05
N ILE A 55 0.75 -5.49 10.04
CA ILE A 55 1.00 -5.12 8.64
C ILE A 55 0.06 -4.00 8.19
N LEU A 56 -1.25 -4.14 8.45
CA LEU A 56 -2.23 -3.10 8.08
C LEU A 56 -1.94 -1.78 8.83
N PHE A 57 -1.59 -1.87 10.11
CA PHE A 57 -1.21 -0.71 10.91
C PHE A 57 0.02 0.01 10.33
N MET A 58 1.06 -0.72 9.94
CA MET A 58 2.25 -0.16 9.30
C MET A 58 1.90 0.59 8.01
N PHE A 59 1.07 0.00 7.14
CA PHE A 59 0.66 0.68 5.91
C PHE A 59 -0.20 1.92 6.16
N LYS A 60 -1.08 1.89 7.17
CA LYS A 60 -1.85 3.07 7.59
C LYS A 60 -0.92 4.21 8.02
N GLU A 61 0.12 3.89 8.78
CA GLU A 61 1.13 4.85 9.22
C GLU A 61 1.97 5.39 8.07
N SER A 62 2.40 4.53 7.13
CA SER A 62 3.09 4.97 5.91
C SER A 62 2.22 5.90 5.05
N VAL A 63 0.93 5.61 4.88
CA VAL A 63 -0.02 6.49 4.17
C VAL A 63 -0.20 7.82 4.90
N ARG A 64 -0.20 7.80 6.23
CA ARG A 64 -0.29 9.02 7.05
C ARG A 64 0.97 9.88 6.87
N ALA A 65 2.14 9.26 6.99
CA ALA A 65 3.45 9.91 6.88
C ALA A 65 3.74 10.43 5.46
N ALA A 66 3.24 9.78 4.41
CA ALA A 66 3.38 10.27 3.05
C ALA A 66 2.58 11.57 2.79
N LYS A 67 1.48 11.79 3.53
CA LYS A 67 0.59 12.95 3.34
C LYS A 67 0.91 14.13 4.25
N SER A 68 1.42 13.88 5.44
CA SER A 68 1.96 14.93 6.30
C SER A 68 3.46 14.96 6.11
N LYS A 69 4.08 16.10 5.75
CA LYS A 69 5.54 16.29 5.87
C LYS A 69 6.06 16.18 7.34
N THR A 70 5.22 15.67 8.23
CA THR A 70 5.46 15.42 9.65
C THR A 70 6.09 14.04 9.80
N THR A 71 7.24 14.00 10.47
CA THR A 71 7.94 12.80 10.90
C THR A 71 6.97 11.85 11.60
N VAL A 72 7.01 10.56 11.25
CA VAL A 72 6.25 9.49 11.93
C VAL A 72 6.45 9.65 13.44
N ASN A 73 5.37 9.96 14.17
CA ASN A 73 5.47 10.24 15.59
C ASN A 73 5.72 8.92 16.35
N GLN A 74 7.00 8.58 16.52
CA GLN A 74 7.49 7.38 17.19
C GLN A 74 6.97 7.25 18.63
N GLY A 75 6.62 8.37 19.28
CA GLY A 75 6.03 8.37 20.63
C GLY A 75 4.71 7.59 20.73
N ARG A 76 3.94 7.47 19.64
CA ARG A 76 2.71 6.64 19.63
C ARG A 76 2.97 5.13 19.55
N PHE A 77 4.17 4.74 19.15
CA PHE A 77 4.61 3.35 19.11
C PHE A 77 5.25 2.92 20.44
N ASN A 78 5.67 3.90 21.26
CA ASN A 78 6.27 3.66 22.57
C ASN A 78 5.25 3.38 23.68
N ASP A 79 3.96 3.69 23.47
CA ASP A 79 2.90 3.29 24.40
C ASP A 79 2.26 1.96 23.95
N PRO A 80 2.52 0.85 24.66
CA PRO A 80 2.03 -0.47 24.28
C PRO A 80 0.49 -0.54 24.29
N ARG A 81 -0.20 0.21 25.17
CA ARG A 81 -1.67 0.18 25.26
C ARG A 81 -2.31 0.80 24.02
N ILE A 82 -1.74 1.91 23.55
CA ILE A 82 -2.20 2.59 22.34
C ILE A 82 -1.94 1.72 21.11
N LEU A 83 -0.78 1.07 21.05
CA LEU A 83 -0.46 0.13 19.98
C LEU A 83 -1.44 -1.05 19.96
N GLU A 84 -1.71 -1.66 21.11
CA GLU A 84 -2.65 -2.78 21.19
C GLU A 84 -4.07 -2.41 20.78
N ALA A 85 -4.59 -1.27 21.24
CA ALA A 85 -5.90 -0.78 20.82
C ALA A 85 -5.97 -0.60 19.30
N GLN A 86 -4.90 -0.08 18.68
CA GLN A 86 -4.83 0.06 17.22
C GLN A 86 -4.76 -1.29 16.51
N LEU A 87 -4.02 -2.27 17.04
CA LEU A 87 -3.98 -3.62 16.48
C LEU A 87 -5.32 -4.35 16.56
N ILE A 88 -6.07 -4.14 17.64
CA ILE A 88 -7.44 -4.65 17.78
C ILE A 88 -8.35 -3.98 16.74
N GLN A 89 -8.26 -2.66 16.59
CA GLN A 89 -9.00 -1.93 15.56
C GLN A 89 -8.67 -2.45 14.14
N MET A 90 -7.38 -2.65 13.83
CA MET A 90 -6.97 -3.20 12.53
C MET A 90 -7.50 -4.63 12.33
N SER A 91 -7.51 -5.45 13.38
CA SER A 91 -8.11 -6.79 13.35
C SER A 91 -9.60 -6.73 13.00
N GLY A 92 -10.35 -5.83 13.64
CA GLY A 92 -11.77 -5.60 13.35
C GLY A 92 -11.99 -5.17 11.90
N ILE A 93 -11.17 -4.26 11.38
CA ILE A 93 -11.23 -3.80 9.99
C ILE A 93 -10.91 -4.92 8.99
N LEU A 94 -9.92 -5.76 9.29
CA LEU A 94 -9.57 -6.89 8.43
C LEU A 94 -10.69 -7.93 8.35
N LYS A 95 -11.43 -8.13 9.45
CA LYS A 95 -12.61 -9.01 9.50
C LYS A 95 -13.81 -8.41 8.77
N ASP A 96 -14.03 -7.11 8.93
CA ASP A 96 -15.16 -6.40 8.32
C ASP A 96 -14.72 -5.08 7.69
N ARG A 97 -14.38 -5.16 6.40
CA ARG A 97 -13.90 -4.03 5.61
C ARG A 97 -15.03 -3.09 5.17
N SER A 98 -16.29 -3.53 5.26
CA SER A 98 -17.46 -2.74 4.81
C SER A 98 -17.64 -1.47 5.64
N LYS A 99 -17.16 -1.48 6.89
CA LYS A 99 -17.20 -0.37 7.84
C LYS A 99 -16.16 0.73 7.55
N VAL A 100 -15.29 0.53 6.56
CA VAL A 100 -14.24 1.50 6.24
C VAL A 100 -14.74 2.53 5.23
N SER A 101 -15.05 3.73 5.72
CA SER A 101 -15.36 4.90 4.89
C SER A 101 -14.13 5.76 4.59
N ASP A 102 -13.13 5.77 5.48
CA ASP A 102 -11.96 6.65 5.39
C ASP A 102 -11.04 6.34 4.19
N LYS A 103 -10.71 7.38 3.41
CA LYS A 103 -9.88 7.24 2.20
C LYS A 103 -8.46 6.79 2.50
N LYS A 104 -7.88 7.19 3.64
CA LYS A 104 -6.51 6.78 4.02
C LYS A 104 -6.49 5.29 4.40
N MET A 105 -7.50 4.83 5.13
CA MET A 105 -7.67 3.42 5.48
C MET A 105 -7.94 2.56 4.25
N LYS A 106 -8.75 3.02 3.29
CA LYS A 106 -8.94 2.32 2.00
C LYS A 106 -7.61 2.17 1.25
N GLN A 107 -6.80 3.22 1.23
CA GLN A 107 -5.48 3.18 0.61
C GLN A 107 -4.53 2.22 1.36
N ALA A 108 -4.56 2.21 2.69
CA ALA A 108 -3.80 1.26 3.50
C ALA A 108 -4.22 -0.20 3.25
N LEU A 109 -5.52 -0.46 3.08
CA LEU A 109 -6.06 -1.78 2.72
C LEU A 109 -5.60 -2.21 1.32
N GLN A 110 -5.58 -1.30 0.35
CA GLN A 110 -5.04 -1.59 -0.98
C GLN A 110 -3.55 -1.96 -0.94
N MET A 111 -2.77 -1.25 -0.11
CA MET A 111 -1.35 -1.57 0.11
C MET A 111 -1.18 -2.92 0.81
N TYR A 112 -2.03 -3.22 1.80
CA TYR A 112 -2.08 -4.52 2.46
C TYR A 112 -2.37 -5.65 1.46
N ASP A 113 -3.39 -5.52 0.61
CA ASP A 113 -3.73 -6.55 -0.37
C ASP A 113 -2.61 -6.74 -1.40
N SER A 114 -1.97 -5.65 -1.81
CA SER A 114 -0.79 -5.68 -2.69
C SER A 114 0.40 -6.40 -2.03
N TYR A 115 0.63 -6.17 -0.74
CA TYR A 115 1.65 -6.87 0.05
C TYR A 115 1.34 -8.36 0.15
N ILE A 116 0.11 -8.76 0.47
CA ILE A 116 -0.27 -10.18 0.57
C ILE A 116 -0.10 -10.88 -0.79
N ASN A 117 -0.49 -10.22 -1.88
CA ASN A 117 -0.29 -10.76 -3.23
C ASN A 117 1.18 -10.87 -3.61
N TRP A 118 2.03 -9.95 -3.16
CA TRP A 118 3.47 -10.03 -3.31
C TRP A 118 4.06 -11.16 -2.45
N GLU A 119 3.70 -11.26 -1.17
CA GLU A 119 4.14 -12.31 -0.23
C GLU A 119 3.84 -13.70 -0.79
N LYS A 120 2.65 -13.90 -1.38
CA LYS A 120 2.27 -15.15 -2.07
C LYS A 120 3.09 -15.49 -3.31
N LYS A 121 3.68 -14.50 -3.98
CA LYS A 121 4.49 -14.69 -5.19
C LYS A 121 5.96 -14.99 -4.87
N ILE A 122 6.41 -14.63 -3.66
CA ILE A 122 7.79 -14.81 -3.22
C ILE A 122 7.98 -15.96 -2.21
N SER A 123 6.88 -16.44 -1.62
CA SER A 123 6.83 -17.61 -0.73
C SER A 123 6.56 -18.88 -1.51
#